data_AF-A0A0B7J334-F1
#
_entry.id   AF-A0A0B7J334-F1
#
_cell.length_a   1.000
_cell.length_b   1.000
_cell.length_c   1.000
_cell.angle_alpha   90.00
_cell.angle_beta   90.00
_cell.angle_gamma   90.00
#
_symmetry.space_group_name_H-M   'P 1'
#
loop_
_entity.id
_entity.type
_entity.pdbx_description
1 polymer ?
#
loop_
_entity_poly.entity_id
_entity_poly.type
_entity_poly.pdbx_seq_one_letter_code
_entity_poly.pdbx_strand_id
1 'polypeptide(L)'
;MIMSEEEYRNQPDVIDLSEWEKTFYYLIYVGHYKDYDDALDILTQNLRNPEELIQVAAVEAIGRLVERFYNIKEDLILPLLFENLKSTSEKINATNLTLVSIVICIPRLERKVYLEYFKKNLKFLSHKKLKIFIDKTLINSLKNEKEKIEFILGFCQNSLNYQEALEICLYFLKKNESTEINSAAFVGLTYIIARFQKIELKAILPFITKYLKHSSIGSDL
;
A
#
# COMPACT_ATOMS: atom_id res chain seq x y z
N MET A 1 2.30 -32.74 -7.18
CA MET A 1 2.97 -32.44 -8.44
C MET A 1 2.00 -31.62 -9.26
N ILE A 2 2.40 -30.40 -9.61
CA ILE A 2 1.61 -29.57 -10.51
C ILE A 2 1.61 -30.25 -11.87
N MET A 3 0.47 -30.24 -12.56
CA MET A 3 0.44 -30.70 -13.94
C MET A 3 1.44 -29.86 -14.73
N SER A 4 2.28 -30.50 -15.53
CA SER A 4 3.20 -29.77 -16.39
C SER A 4 2.42 -28.95 -17.42
N GLU A 5 3.05 -27.89 -17.92
CA GLU A 5 2.44 -27.08 -18.96
C GLU A 5 2.11 -27.89 -20.22
N GLU A 6 2.97 -28.85 -20.58
CA GLU A 6 2.76 -29.76 -21.71
C GLU A 6 1.54 -30.67 -21.50
N GLU A 7 1.38 -31.23 -20.30
CA GLU A 7 0.19 -32.01 -19.97
C GLU A 7 -1.09 -31.15 -19.99
N TYR A 8 -1.02 -29.90 -19.53
CA TYR A 8 -2.16 -28.98 -19.56
C TYR A 8 -2.58 -28.60 -20.98
N ARG A 9 -1.60 -28.32 -21.85
CA ARG A 9 -1.81 -27.96 -23.26
C ARG A 9 -2.52 -29.05 -24.06
N ASN A 10 -2.40 -30.31 -23.63
CA ASN A 10 -3.00 -31.47 -24.28
C ASN A 10 -4.40 -31.82 -23.77
N GLN A 11 -4.98 -31.02 -22.85
CA GLN A 11 -6.35 -31.25 -22.40
C GLN A 11 -7.35 -30.99 -23.54
N PRO A 12 -8.43 -31.79 -23.67
CA PRO A 12 -9.42 -31.63 -24.74
C PRO A 12 -10.01 -30.23 -24.84
N ASP A 13 -10.20 -29.55 -23.71
CA ASP A 13 -10.78 -28.20 -23.65
C ASP A 13 -9.76 -27.08 -23.96
N VAL A 14 -8.48 -27.42 -24.12
CA VAL A 14 -7.35 -26.49 -24.26
C VAL A 14 -6.60 -26.69 -25.59
N ILE A 15 -6.62 -27.89 -26.16
CA ILE A 15 -5.77 -28.29 -27.29
C ILE A 15 -5.99 -27.44 -28.55
N ASP A 16 -7.22 -27.00 -28.77
CA ASP A 16 -7.62 -26.20 -29.94
C ASP A 16 -7.43 -24.67 -29.74
N LEU A 17 -7.00 -24.24 -28.55
CA LEU A 17 -6.72 -22.83 -28.28
C LEU A 17 -5.43 -22.38 -28.98
N SER A 18 -5.27 -21.07 -29.15
CA SER A 18 -4.00 -20.52 -29.63
C SER A 18 -2.89 -20.68 -28.57
N GLU A 19 -1.63 -20.67 -29.00
CA GLU A 19 -0.48 -20.93 -28.12
C GLU A 19 -0.38 -19.96 -26.93
N TRP A 20 -0.75 -18.68 -27.13
CA TRP A 20 -0.77 -17.71 -26.06
C TRP A 20 -1.91 -17.97 -25.07
N GLU A 21 -3.10 -18.38 -25.53
CA GLU A 21 -4.24 -18.73 -24.67
C GLU A 21 -3.93 -19.94 -23.80
N LYS A 22 -3.30 -20.97 -24.38
CA LYS A 22 -2.87 -22.15 -23.63
C LYS A 22 -1.97 -21.78 -22.46
N THR A 23 -0.99 -20.92 -22.73
CA THR A 23 -0.04 -20.41 -21.71
C THR A 23 -0.76 -19.56 -20.67
N PHE A 24 -1.66 -18.67 -21.11
CA PHE A 24 -2.46 -17.82 -20.25
C PHE A 24 -3.29 -18.65 -19.25
N TYR A 25 -4.08 -19.60 -19.76
CA TYR A 25 -4.96 -20.42 -18.92
C TYR A 25 -4.18 -21.38 -18.01
N TYR A 26 -3.03 -21.88 -18.46
CA TYR A 26 -2.14 -22.65 -17.61
C TYR A 26 -1.69 -21.84 -16.39
N LEU A 27 -1.28 -20.58 -16.55
CA LEU A 27 -0.89 -19.74 -15.42
C LEU A 27 -2.05 -19.46 -14.45
N ILE A 28 -3.26 -19.26 -14.97
CA ILE A 28 -4.46 -19.16 -14.12
C ILE A 28 -4.70 -20.45 -13.33
N TYR A 29 -4.53 -21.62 -13.97
CA TYR A 29 -4.59 -22.92 -13.30
C TYR A 29 -3.53 -23.04 -12.20
N VAL A 30 -2.29 -22.61 -12.46
CA VAL A 30 -1.19 -22.58 -11.48
C VAL A 30 -1.56 -21.71 -10.27
N GLY A 31 -2.21 -20.55 -10.48
CA GLY A 31 -2.71 -19.70 -9.39
C GLY A 31 -3.73 -20.38 -8.46
N HIS A 32 -4.37 -21.46 -8.91
CA HIS A 32 -5.26 -22.30 -8.11
C HIS A 32 -4.60 -23.55 -7.53
N TYR A 33 -3.31 -23.75 -7.78
CA TYR A 33 -2.59 -24.92 -7.31
C TYR A 33 -2.47 -24.93 -5.78
N LYS A 34 -2.34 -26.14 -5.22
CA LYS A 34 -2.40 -26.38 -3.77
C LYS A 34 -1.05 -26.22 -3.07
N ASP A 35 0.04 -26.32 -3.81
CA ASP A 35 1.37 -26.07 -3.27
C ASP A 35 1.77 -24.62 -3.58
N TYR A 36 2.09 -23.88 -2.53
CA TYR A 36 2.37 -22.46 -2.65
C TYR A 36 3.74 -22.19 -3.30
N ASP A 37 4.77 -22.96 -2.92
CA ASP A 37 6.13 -22.68 -3.38
C ASP A 37 6.30 -23.07 -4.86
N ASP A 38 5.80 -24.24 -5.25
CA ASP A 38 5.81 -24.68 -6.66
C ASP A 38 5.06 -23.70 -7.56
N ALA A 39 3.86 -23.27 -7.13
CA ALA A 39 3.04 -22.34 -7.90
C ALA A 39 3.74 -20.98 -8.03
N LEU A 40 4.26 -20.45 -6.92
CA LEU A 40 4.90 -19.15 -6.92
C LEU A 40 6.16 -19.13 -7.80
N ASP A 41 6.94 -20.21 -7.84
CA ASP A 41 8.14 -20.27 -8.67
C ASP A 41 7.79 -20.18 -10.17
N ILE A 42 6.76 -20.90 -10.62
CA ILE A 42 6.26 -20.82 -12.00
C ILE A 42 5.73 -19.43 -12.33
N LEU A 43 4.93 -18.85 -11.44
CA LEU A 43 4.35 -17.51 -11.65
C LEU A 43 5.44 -16.42 -11.67
N THR A 44 6.44 -16.53 -10.79
CA THR A 44 7.54 -15.56 -10.72
C THR A 44 8.37 -15.55 -12.01
N GLN A 45 8.64 -16.71 -12.60
CA GLN A 45 9.33 -16.80 -13.89
C GLN A 45 8.56 -16.06 -14.99
N ASN A 46 7.22 -16.16 -14.97
CA ASN A 46 6.36 -15.58 -15.99
C ASN A 46 6.05 -14.09 -15.79
N LEU A 47 6.33 -13.51 -14.62
CA LEU A 47 6.27 -12.06 -14.40
C LEU A 47 7.25 -11.27 -15.29
N ARG A 48 8.30 -11.93 -15.80
CA ARG A 48 9.31 -11.35 -16.71
C ARG A 48 9.23 -11.89 -18.14
N ASN A 49 8.13 -12.57 -18.49
CA ASN A 49 7.94 -13.13 -19.82
C ASN A 49 8.00 -12.02 -20.89
N PRO A 50 8.65 -12.20 -22.06
CA PRO A 50 8.66 -11.17 -23.11
C PRO A 50 7.26 -10.77 -23.61
N GLU A 51 6.28 -11.68 -23.53
CA GLU A 51 4.90 -11.43 -23.94
C GLU A 51 4.09 -10.80 -22.82
N GLU A 52 3.50 -9.64 -23.10
CA GLU A 52 2.77 -8.87 -22.09
C GLU A 52 1.55 -9.61 -21.55
N LEU A 53 0.79 -10.30 -22.42
CA LEU A 53 -0.40 -11.06 -22.01
C LEU A 53 -0.03 -12.19 -21.03
N ILE A 54 1.14 -12.80 -21.18
CA ILE A 54 1.63 -13.82 -20.26
C ILE A 54 2.02 -13.18 -18.92
N GLN A 55 2.64 -11.99 -18.93
CA GLN A 55 2.89 -11.24 -17.69
C GLN A 55 1.57 -10.91 -16.97
N VAL A 56 0.52 -10.49 -17.70
CA VAL A 56 -0.81 -10.22 -17.16
C VAL A 56 -1.38 -11.46 -16.48
N ALA A 57 -1.33 -12.61 -17.15
CA ALA A 57 -1.79 -13.88 -16.58
C ALA A 57 -1.06 -14.24 -15.28
N ALA A 58 0.26 -14.08 -15.26
CA ALA A 58 1.08 -14.33 -14.08
C ALA A 58 0.73 -13.38 -12.91
N VAL A 59 0.51 -12.11 -13.19
CA VAL A 59 0.08 -11.11 -12.21
C VAL A 59 -1.28 -11.49 -11.61
N GLU A 60 -2.27 -11.83 -12.44
CA GLU A 60 -3.59 -12.24 -11.95
C GLU A 60 -3.54 -13.53 -11.13
N ALA A 61 -2.76 -14.50 -11.59
CA ALA A 61 -2.57 -15.78 -10.89
C ALA A 61 -1.92 -15.58 -9.51
N ILE A 62 -1.02 -14.60 -9.35
CA ILE A 62 -0.47 -14.22 -8.04
C ILE A 62 -1.58 -13.69 -7.13
N GLY A 63 -2.50 -12.86 -7.64
CA GLY A 63 -3.65 -12.39 -6.87
C GLY A 63 -4.46 -13.55 -6.28
N ARG A 64 -4.74 -14.56 -7.11
CA ARG A 64 -5.45 -15.79 -6.69
C ARG A 64 -4.67 -16.60 -5.65
N LEU A 65 -3.35 -16.72 -5.83
CA LEU A 65 -2.49 -17.40 -4.88
C LEU A 65 -2.51 -16.70 -3.51
N VAL A 66 -2.44 -15.37 -3.51
CA VAL A 66 -2.50 -14.56 -2.29
C VAL A 66 -3.85 -14.68 -1.59
N GLU A 67 -4.96 -14.63 -2.34
CA GLU A 67 -6.30 -14.80 -1.78
C GLU A 67 -6.47 -16.17 -1.11
N ARG A 68 -5.86 -17.21 -1.68
CA ARG A 68 -5.93 -18.57 -1.16
C ARG A 68 -5.08 -18.76 0.09
N PHE A 69 -3.83 -18.30 0.07
CA PHE A 69 -2.85 -18.60 1.11
C PHE A 69 -2.70 -17.49 2.15
N TYR A 70 -3.30 -16.32 1.92
CA TYR A 70 -3.12 -15.11 2.74
C TYR A 70 -1.63 -14.77 2.97
N ASN A 71 -0.78 -15.09 1.98
CA ASN A 71 0.66 -14.98 2.07
C ASN A 71 1.29 -14.66 0.71
N ILE A 72 2.48 -14.04 0.74
CA ILE A 72 3.29 -13.75 -0.44
C ILE A 72 4.79 -13.66 -0.07
N LYS A 73 5.70 -14.06 -0.97
CA LYS A 73 7.13 -13.73 -0.85
C LYS A 73 7.33 -12.27 -1.25
N GLU A 74 7.00 -11.37 -0.32
CA GLU A 74 6.85 -9.93 -0.59
C GLU A 74 8.09 -9.27 -1.21
N ASP A 75 9.29 -9.70 -0.82
CA ASP A 75 10.54 -9.10 -1.28
C ASP A 75 10.90 -9.55 -2.71
N LEU A 76 10.31 -10.65 -3.17
CA LEU A 76 10.43 -11.14 -4.54
C LEU A 76 9.35 -10.52 -5.44
N ILE A 77 8.10 -10.52 -4.99
CA ILE A 77 6.95 -10.20 -5.85
C ILE A 77 6.66 -8.70 -5.91
N LEU A 78 6.68 -7.99 -4.78
CA LEU A 78 6.29 -6.58 -4.76
C LEU A 78 7.15 -5.70 -5.67
N PRO A 79 8.49 -5.85 -5.72
CA PRO A 79 9.30 -5.06 -6.66
C PRO A 79 8.87 -5.22 -8.12
N LEU A 80 8.55 -6.44 -8.55
CA LEU A 80 8.10 -6.74 -9.91
C LEU A 80 6.74 -6.09 -10.21
N LEU A 81 5.80 -6.16 -9.27
CA LEU A 81 4.51 -5.48 -9.41
C LEU A 81 4.67 -3.96 -9.43
N PHE A 82 5.58 -3.40 -8.63
CA PHE A 82 5.85 -1.97 -8.59
C PHE A 82 6.52 -1.42 -9.85
N GLU A 83 7.29 -2.23 -10.57
CA GLU A 83 7.81 -1.88 -11.88
C GLU A 83 6.68 -1.70 -12.90
N ASN A 84 5.68 -2.59 -12.86
CA ASN A 84 4.53 -2.56 -13.76
C ASN A 84 3.62 -1.33 -13.59
N LEU A 85 3.67 -0.65 -12.43
CA LEU A 85 2.93 0.58 -12.20
C LEU A 85 3.33 1.74 -13.12
N LYS A 86 4.45 1.63 -13.84
CA LYS A 86 4.88 2.60 -14.86
C LYS A 86 4.32 2.31 -16.27
N SER A 87 3.65 1.17 -16.47
CA SER A 87 3.14 0.77 -17.77
C SER A 87 1.88 1.54 -18.18
N THR A 88 1.67 1.79 -19.46
CA THR A 88 0.43 2.39 -20.01
C THR A 88 -0.52 1.35 -20.60
N SER A 89 -0.23 0.07 -20.38
CA SER A 89 -0.85 -1.08 -21.05
C SER A 89 -1.75 -1.88 -20.10
N GLU A 90 -2.42 -2.95 -20.58
CA GLU A 90 -3.34 -3.77 -19.77
C GLU A 90 -2.70 -4.31 -18.48
N LYS A 91 -1.38 -4.52 -18.51
CA LYS A 91 -0.56 -4.87 -17.36
C LYS A 91 -0.74 -3.97 -16.14
N ILE A 92 -0.99 -2.68 -16.31
CA ILE A 92 -1.21 -1.77 -15.16
C ILE A 92 -2.50 -2.11 -14.42
N ASN A 93 -3.55 -2.50 -15.16
CA ASN A 93 -4.85 -2.81 -14.58
C ASN A 93 -4.78 -4.09 -13.75
N ALA A 94 -4.21 -5.16 -14.31
CA ALA A 94 -3.99 -6.42 -13.59
C ALA A 94 -3.12 -6.22 -12.35
N THR A 95 -2.06 -5.40 -12.47
CA THR A 95 -1.18 -5.05 -11.35
C THR A 95 -1.94 -4.32 -10.25
N ASN A 96 -2.74 -3.31 -10.61
CA ASN A 96 -3.51 -2.57 -9.63
C ASN A 96 -4.50 -3.47 -8.88
N LEU A 97 -5.25 -4.31 -9.59
CA LEU A 97 -6.20 -5.24 -8.98
C LEU A 97 -5.48 -6.22 -8.04
N THR A 98 -4.35 -6.76 -8.48
CA THR A 98 -3.55 -7.69 -7.69
C THR A 98 -3.00 -7.04 -6.42
N LEU A 99 -2.48 -5.81 -6.53
CA LEU A 99 -2.01 -5.05 -5.36
C LEU A 99 -3.16 -4.74 -4.39
N VAL A 100 -4.38 -4.52 -4.90
CA VAL A 100 -5.58 -4.38 -4.05
C VAL A 100 -5.90 -5.69 -3.33
N SER A 101 -5.93 -6.84 -4.02
CA SER A 101 -6.13 -8.15 -3.37
C SER A 101 -5.05 -8.43 -2.32
N ILE A 102 -3.78 -8.10 -2.62
CA ILE A 102 -2.67 -8.26 -1.68
C ILE A 102 -2.91 -7.47 -0.39
N VAL A 103 -3.30 -6.20 -0.47
CA VAL A 103 -3.51 -5.40 0.76
C VAL A 103 -4.78 -5.79 1.50
N ILE A 104 -5.78 -6.35 0.83
CA ILE A 104 -6.99 -6.90 1.47
C ILE A 104 -6.64 -8.17 2.25
N CYS A 105 -5.92 -9.10 1.63
CA CYS A 105 -5.58 -10.39 2.23
C CYS A 105 -4.40 -10.31 3.20
N ILE A 106 -3.48 -9.36 3.00
CA ILE A 106 -2.27 -9.17 3.80
C ILE A 106 -2.18 -7.70 4.24
N PRO A 107 -3.00 -7.24 5.20
CA PRO A 107 -3.08 -5.81 5.57
C PRO A 107 -1.76 -5.18 6.01
N ARG A 108 -0.83 -5.97 6.57
CA ARG A 108 0.51 -5.48 6.95
C ARG A 108 1.31 -4.93 5.76
N LEU A 109 0.96 -5.28 4.53
CA LEU A 109 1.62 -4.80 3.31
C LEU A 109 1.02 -3.49 2.77
N GLU A 110 -0.11 -3.02 3.31
CA GLU A 110 -0.80 -1.83 2.85
C GLU A 110 0.12 -0.62 2.76
N ARG A 111 0.85 -0.32 3.84
CA ARG A 111 1.80 0.81 3.87
C ARG A 111 2.86 0.72 2.76
N LYS A 112 3.44 -0.46 2.53
CA LYS A 112 4.49 -0.69 1.53
C LYS A 112 3.97 -0.39 0.12
N VAL A 113 2.76 -0.86 -0.18
CA VAL A 113 2.08 -0.62 -1.47
C VAL A 113 1.73 0.85 -1.64
N TYR A 114 1.08 1.48 -0.66
CA TYR A 114 0.69 2.89 -0.75
C TYR A 114 1.87 3.85 -0.94
N LEU A 115 2.96 3.64 -0.20
CA LEU A 115 4.17 4.47 -0.34
C LEU A 115 4.73 4.41 -1.76
N GLU A 116 4.60 3.27 -2.45
CA GLU A 116 5.11 3.12 -3.79
C GLU A 116 4.22 3.82 -4.84
N TYR A 117 2.90 3.76 -4.70
CA TYR A 117 1.99 4.58 -5.50
C TYR A 117 2.27 6.07 -5.31
N PHE A 118 2.51 6.48 -4.06
CA PHE A 118 2.84 7.86 -3.72
C PHE A 118 4.13 8.33 -4.40
N LYS A 119 5.23 7.57 -4.30
CA LYS A 119 6.50 7.89 -4.98
C LYS A 119 6.35 8.03 -6.49
N LYS A 120 5.42 7.30 -7.10
CA LYS A 120 5.14 7.33 -8.54
C LYS A 120 4.06 8.35 -8.93
N ASN A 121 3.55 9.14 -7.98
CA ASN A 121 2.47 10.10 -8.18
C ASN A 121 1.18 9.46 -8.77
N LEU A 122 0.89 8.22 -8.38
CA LEU A 122 -0.29 7.47 -8.79
C LEU A 122 -1.36 7.46 -7.68
N LYS A 123 -2.63 7.36 -8.08
CA LYS A 123 -3.74 7.13 -7.13
C LYS A 123 -3.97 5.63 -6.98
N PHE A 124 -3.99 5.13 -5.75
CA PHE A 124 -4.28 3.73 -5.46
C PHE A 124 -5.77 3.42 -5.70
N LEU A 125 -6.07 2.32 -6.40
CA LEU A 125 -7.43 1.90 -6.78
C LEU A 125 -8.14 1.12 -5.66
N SER A 126 -8.23 1.66 -4.45
CA SER A 126 -9.11 1.05 -3.44
C SER A 126 -10.57 1.52 -3.64
N HIS A 127 -11.54 0.58 -3.64
CA HIS A 127 -12.98 0.89 -3.58
C HIS A 127 -13.39 1.60 -2.29
N LYS A 128 -12.50 1.60 -1.31
CA LYS A 128 -12.46 2.63 -0.31
C LYS A 128 -11.79 3.83 -0.96
N LYS A 129 -12.53 4.91 -1.22
CA LYS A 129 -11.97 6.24 -0.88
C LYS A 129 -11.21 6.00 0.43
N LEU A 130 -9.98 6.49 0.57
CA LEU A 130 -9.51 6.82 1.90
C LEU A 130 -10.58 7.77 2.46
N LYS A 131 -11.59 7.16 3.09
CA LYS A 131 -12.31 7.63 4.23
C LYS A 131 -11.31 7.36 5.33
N ILE A 132 -10.37 8.27 5.51
CA ILE A 132 -10.49 9.20 6.61
C ILE A 132 -11.17 8.54 7.82
N PHE A 133 -10.43 7.79 8.63
CA PHE A 133 -10.07 8.28 9.96
C PHE A 133 -9.35 7.24 10.81
N ILE A 134 -8.08 7.52 11.13
CA ILE A 134 -7.34 6.98 12.29
C ILE A 134 -7.63 5.49 12.50
N ASP A 135 -6.95 4.62 11.74
CA ASP A 135 -6.84 3.25 12.23
C ASP A 135 -6.06 3.32 13.54
N LYS A 136 -6.80 3.34 14.66
CA LYS A 136 -6.22 3.36 16.00
C LYS A 136 -5.30 2.16 16.15
N THR A 137 -5.54 1.06 15.43
CA THR A 137 -4.64 -0.10 15.38
C THR A 137 -3.29 0.26 14.78
N LEU A 138 -3.27 1.02 13.68
CA LEU A 138 -2.03 1.53 13.08
C LEU A 138 -1.32 2.53 14.00
N ILE A 139 -2.05 3.47 14.60
CA ILE A 139 -1.41 4.44 15.52
C ILE A 139 -0.91 3.74 16.79
N ASN A 140 -1.66 2.76 17.31
CA ASN A 140 -1.29 1.98 18.48
C ASN A 140 -0.18 0.96 18.18
N SER A 141 0.09 0.64 16.91
CA SER A 141 1.18 -0.26 16.51
C SER A 141 2.53 0.45 16.39
N LEU A 142 2.55 1.79 16.38
CA LEU A 142 3.78 2.58 16.40
C LEU A 142 4.48 2.42 17.76
N LYS A 143 5.61 1.71 17.77
CA LYS A 143 6.23 1.21 19.01
C LYS A 143 7.13 2.23 19.68
N ASN A 144 7.73 3.12 18.89
CA ASN A 144 8.71 4.09 19.38
C ASN A 144 8.44 5.51 18.87
N GLU A 145 9.09 6.47 19.51
CA GLU A 145 8.95 7.90 19.20
C GLU A 145 9.33 8.23 17.75
N LYS A 146 10.41 7.65 17.24
CA LYS A 146 10.89 7.88 15.87
C LYS A 146 9.84 7.45 14.84
N GLU A 147 9.25 6.27 14.99
CA GLU A 147 8.18 5.76 14.12
C GLU A 147 6.96 6.70 14.14
N LYS A 148 6.61 7.24 15.32
CA LYS A 148 5.50 8.19 15.46
C LYS A 148 5.79 9.50 14.74
N ILE A 149 7.00 10.06 14.90
CA ILE A 149 7.42 11.28 14.22
C ILE A 149 7.41 11.09 12.70
N GLU A 150 8.06 10.02 12.21
CA GLU A 150 8.09 9.70 10.78
C GLU A 150 6.69 9.48 10.20
N PHE A 151 5.81 8.83 10.96
CA PHE A 151 4.41 8.66 10.58
C PHE A 151 3.68 10.00 10.49
N ILE A 152 3.76 10.86 11.52
CA ILE A 152 3.08 12.16 11.54
C ILE A 152 3.52 13.02 10.35
N LEU A 153 4.83 13.21 10.18
CA LEU A 153 5.38 14.06 9.14
C LEU A 153 5.08 13.50 7.75
N GLY A 154 5.31 12.20 7.55
CA GLY A 154 5.05 11.53 6.29
C GLY A 154 3.56 11.52 5.93
N PHE A 155 2.66 11.32 6.89
CA PHE A 155 1.22 11.36 6.64
C PHE A 155 0.76 12.77 6.28
N CYS A 156 1.19 13.79 7.04
CA CYS A 156 0.72 15.17 6.85
C CYS A 156 1.26 15.81 5.57
N GLN A 157 2.51 15.52 5.19
CA GLN A 157 3.11 16.02 3.95
C GLN A 157 2.40 15.48 2.70
N ASN A 158 1.93 14.24 2.79
CA ASN A 158 1.48 13.46 1.64
C ASN A 158 -0.05 13.27 1.57
N SER A 159 -0.78 13.64 2.62
CA SER A 159 -2.24 13.52 2.64
C SER A 159 -2.89 14.38 1.55
N LEU A 160 -3.91 13.80 0.91
CA LEU A 160 -4.77 14.48 -0.06
C LEU A 160 -6.07 14.97 0.57
N ASN A 161 -6.26 14.73 1.86
CA ASN A 161 -7.46 15.11 2.59
C ASN A 161 -7.12 15.97 3.81
N TYR A 162 -7.57 17.22 3.77
CA TYR A 162 -7.36 18.17 4.86
C TYR A 162 -7.84 17.63 6.22
N GLN A 163 -9.03 17.04 6.26
CA GLN A 163 -9.65 16.60 7.50
C GLN A 163 -8.83 15.47 8.14
N GLU A 164 -8.37 14.50 7.34
CA GLU A 164 -7.51 13.39 7.82
C GLU A 164 -6.26 13.89 8.49
N ALA A 165 -5.53 14.73 7.77
CA ALA A 165 -4.23 15.18 8.21
C ALA A 165 -4.37 16.03 9.47
N LEU A 166 -5.40 16.88 9.52
CA LEU A 166 -5.72 17.68 10.70
C LEU A 166 -5.97 16.78 11.91
N GLU A 167 -6.78 15.74 11.77
CA GLU A 167 -7.14 14.86 12.88
C GLU A 167 -5.99 13.96 13.35
N ILE A 168 -5.04 13.59 12.49
CA ILE A 168 -3.78 12.95 12.92
C ILE A 168 -2.98 13.90 13.81
N CYS A 169 -2.77 15.16 13.38
CA CYS A 169 -2.08 16.14 14.20
C CYS A 169 -2.80 16.35 15.54
N LEU A 170 -4.12 16.52 15.51
CA LEU A 170 -4.92 16.72 16.73
C LEU A 170 -4.89 15.48 17.63
N TYR A 171 -4.85 14.27 17.09
CA TYR A 171 -4.73 13.04 17.88
C TYR A 171 -3.45 13.05 18.74
N PHE A 172 -2.29 13.31 18.11
CA PHE A 172 -1.01 13.31 18.82
C PHE A 172 -0.90 14.49 19.79
N LEU A 173 -1.38 15.68 19.40
CA LEU A 173 -1.43 16.83 20.31
C LEU A 173 -2.33 16.61 21.52
N LYS A 174 -3.44 15.86 21.38
CA LYS A 174 -4.32 15.47 22.49
C LYS A 174 -3.66 14.43 23.39
N LYS A 175 -2.98 13.44 22.80
CA LYS A 175 -2.25 12.39 23.53
C LYS A 175 -1.10 12.95 24.36
N ASN A 176 -0.44 14.02 23.86
CA ASN A 176 0.57 14.76 24.59
C ASN A 176 1.69 13.86 25.14
N GLU A 177 2.25 12.99 24.29
CA GLU A 177 3.19 11.94 24.71
C GLU A 177 4.60 12.49 25.01
N SER A 178 5.24 13.16 24.05
CA SER A 178 6.56 13.77 24.20
C SER A 178 6.68 15.08 23.43
N THR A 179 7.64 15.93 23.81
CA THR A 179 7.87 17.23 23.18
C THR A 179 8.15 17.07 21.69
N GLU A 180 8.88 16.03 21.31
CA GLU A 180 9.29 15.71 19.95
C GLU A 180 8.10 15.28 19.10
N ILE A 181 7.22 14.42 19.62
CA ILE A 181 5.97 14.01 18.95
C ILE A 181 5.04 15.22 18.77
N ASN A 182 4.92 16.05 19.81
CA ASN A 182 4.09 17.25 19.75
C ASN A 182 4.66 18.27 18.73
N SER A 183 5.98 18.43 18.70
CA SER A 183 6.67 19.27 17.70
C SER A 183 6.42 18.75 16.28
N ALA A 184 6.52 17.42 16.08
CA ALA A 184 6.21 16.80 14.80
C ALA A 184 4.76 17.03 14.38
N ALA A 185 3.81 16.98 15.32
CA ALA A 185 2.40 17.29 15.04
C ALA A 185 2.18 18.75 14.64
N PHE A 186 2.88 19.71 15.28
CA PHE A 186 2.84 21.11 14.84
C PHE A 186 3.48 21.32 13.46
N VAL A 187 4.63 20.68 13.18
CA VAL A 187 5.24 20.70 11.85
C VAL A 187 4.27 20.10 10.82
N GLY A 188 3.60 18.99 11.16
CA GLY A 188 2.54 18.40 10.34
C GLY A 188 1.42 19.40 10.02
N LEU A 189 0.96 20.19 11.01
CA LEU A 189 -0.01 21.26 10.77
C LEU A 189 0.50 22.30 9.77
N THR A 190 1.79 22.66 9.80
CA THR A 190 2.35 23.60 8.81
C THR A 190 2.31 23.03 7.40
N TYR A 191 2.58 21.74 7.21
CA TYR A 191 2.48 21.08 5.91
C TYR A 191 1.05 21.10 5.37
N ILE A 192 0.07 20.83 6.25
CA ILE A 192 -1.35 20.84 5.91
C ILE A 192 -1.79 22.25 5.51
N ILE A 193 -1.42 23.27 6.28
CA ILE A 193 -1.77 24.67 6.00
C ILE A 193 -1.17 25.10 4.67
N ALA A 194 0.11 24.82 4.43
CA ALA A 194 0.79 25.18 3.19
C ALA A 194 0.14 24.51 1.96
N ARG A 195 -0.24 23.23 2.08
CA ARG A 195 -0.81 22.45 0.98
C ARG A 195 -2.25 22.82 0.66
N PHE A 196 -3.11 22.89 1.68
CA PHE A 196 -4.55 23.07 1.49
C PHE A 196 -4.99 24.53 1.58
N GLN A 197 -4.09 25.44 1.98
CA GLN A 197 -4.39 26.86 2.22
C GLN A 197 -5.58 27.05 3.17
N LYS A 198 -5.76 26.11 4.11
CA LYS A 198 -6.88 26.07 5.05
C LYS A 198 -6.34 25.87 6.47
N ILE A 199 -6.98 26.53 7.44
CA ILE A 199 -6.69 26.38 8.86
C ILE A 199 -7.98 26.35 9.68
N GLU A 200 -8.12 25.35 10.55
CA GLU A 200 -9.19 25.28 11.54
C GLU A 200 -8.68 25.77 12.89
N LEU A 201 -8.52 27.10 12.97
CA LEU A 201 -7.93 27.77 14.12
C LEU A 201 -8.62 27.40 15.44
N LYS A 202 -9.96 27.25 15.44
CA LYS A 202 -10.71 26.85 16.63
C LYS A 202 -10.25 25.50 17.21
N ALA A 203 -9.88 24.55 16.35
CA ALA A 203 -9.42 23.24 16.78
C ALA A 203 -7.96 23.26 17.26
N ILE A 204 -7.13 24.14 16.70
CA ILE A 204 -5.68 24.20 16.95
C ILE A 204 -5.33 25.12 18.13
N LEU A 205 -6.08 26.20 18.33
CA LEU A 205 -5.82 27.27 19.30
C LEU A 205 -5.63 26.78 20.76
N PRO A 206 -6.40 25.78 21.27
CA PRO A 206 -6.18 25.27 22.62
C PRO A 206 -4.78 24.67 22.81
N PHE A 207 -4.24 24.04 21.77
CA PHE A 207 -2.90 23.45 21.80
C PHE A 207 -1.84 24.54 21.75
N ILE A 208 -1.94 25.50 20.82
CA ILE A 208 -1.00 26.63 20.74
C ILE A 208 -0.91 27.36 22.10
N THR A 209 -2.06 27.69 22.69
CA THR A 209 -2.12 28.38 23.99
C THR A 209 -1.48 27.56 25.10
N LYS A 210 -1.68 26.23 25.11
CA LYS A 210 -1.05 25.33 26.07
C LYS A 210 0.47 25.37 25.96
N TYR A 211 1.03 25.28 24.75
CA TYR A 211 2.49 25.28 24.57
C TYR A 211 3.12 26.65 24.80
N LEU A 212 2.45 27.75 24.45
CA LEU A 212 2.92 29.11 24.75
C LEU A 212 3.00 29.39 26.27
N LYS A 213 2.08 28.81 27.06
CA LYS A 213 2.12 28.90 28.53
C LYS A 213 3.26 28.11 29.16
N HIS A 214 3.76 27.08 28.48
CA HIS A 214 4.93 26.31 28.95
C HIS A 214 6.25 26.98 28.56
N SER A 215 6.29 27.77 27.47
CA SER A 215 7.48 28.57 27.12
C SER A 215 7.71 29.78 28.03
N SER A 216 6.67 30.27 28.74
CA SER A 216 6.79 31.40 29.66
C SER A 216 7.28 31.02 31.07
N ILE A 217 7.67 29.76 31.31
CA ILE A 217 8.30 29.33 32.57
C ILE A 217 9.85 29.33 32.44
N GLY A 218 10.38 29.72 31.27
CA GLY A 218 11.82 29.82 30.99
C GLY A 218 12.32 31.23 30.69
N SER A 219 11.57 32.28 31.04
CA SER A 219 12.03 33.67 30.95
C SER A 219 12.33 34.23 32.35
N ASP A 220 13.21 33.55 33.08
CA ASP A 220 14.02 34.18 34.11
C ASP A 220 15.47 34.12 33.62
N LEU A 221 15.83 35.13 32.81
CA LEU A 221 17.17 35.70 32.62
C LEU A 221 17.03 37.04 31.89
#